data_AF-A0A3D3UL49-F1
#
_entry.id   AF-A0A3D3UL49-F1
#
_cell.length_a   1.000
_cell.length_b   1.000
_cell.length_c   1.000
_cell.angle_alpha   90.00
_cell.angle_beta   90.00
_cell.angle_gamma   90.00
#
_symmetry.space_group_name_H-M   'P 1'
#
loop_
_entity.id
_entity.type
_entity.pdbx_description
1 polymer ?
#
loop_
_entity_poly.entity_id
_entity_poly.type
_entity_poly.pdbx_seq_one_letter_code
_entity_poly.pdbx_strand_id
1 'polypeptide(L)'
;MRMRLTQVTTGFFCLLLMSSVNISCRRSEQAGGKPPVVKTKTGIEMVAIPGGWFEMGSEKGGSDEKPVHKVWISPFLMDVYEVTQDQFKKYQLPDPSHFKDPNNPLEQINWTDAAIYCNERSLAEGLEPCYDEETWDCNFAANGYRLPTEAEWEYACRAGTSAEYSFGNNKAKLRTFGWCVDNSSGKTHKGGQKAPNPWGLFDMHGNVAEWCNDLYADNYYSQSPEKDPRGPKEGKERVLRGGSWKSSAETCRSAYRSSDPSIDDTCLASDAIGFRCVRNAPDNVSSEQKMNSEKQTQNTAKTGLLYDDIYIEHETTPGHPECSERLVRIIKRLKDEGLYSQLAQIKASPADRHWIETVHAPEYVDRAKSSSENGVGYLDTGDVPISRKSYEAAVMAAGGVLNAIDAVMERKVTNAFCAVRPPGHHAMENRAMGFCIFNNVAIGTRYIQKKHNLPKVLIVDWDVHHGNGTQAEFYDDPNVLYFSVHQYPFYPGSGSQAEQGSGKGLKTNINVPLPAGSGDDRYVKEFEEKLTPAAFSFAPDFILVSAGFDAHEGDLLGGMRVTDRGFAKLTQIVKGIAEKCCAGRLVSVLEGGYGLDGLAASVEAHIRVLMQ
;
A
#
# COMPACT_ATOMS: atom_id res chain seq x y z
N MET A 1 -7.39 94.64 25.79
CA MET A 1 -8.62 95.25 25.29
C MET A 1 -9.08 94.46 24.06
N ARG A 2 -10.29 93.88 24.15
CA ARG A 2 -11.15 93.28 23.08
C ARG A 2 -10.62 92.04 22.35
N MET A 3 -11.18 90.85 22.64
CA MET A 3 -12.43 90.24 22.10
C MET A 3 -12.20 89.64 20.71
N ARG A 4 -12.19 88.31 20.53
CA ARG A 4 -13.27 87.28 20.59
C ARG A 4 -13.99 87.08 19.22
N LEU A 5 -14.14 85.79 18.90
CA LEU A 5 -15.10 85.10 17.99
C LEU A 5 -14.78 85.15 16.47
N THR A 6 -14.94 84.06 15.70
CA THR A 6 -15.89 82.92 15.82
C THR A 6 -15.40 81.64 15.13
N GLN A 7 -15.84 80.50 15.67
CA GLN A 7 -15.75 79.11 15.18
C GLN A 7 -16.63 78.80 13.95
N VAL A 8 -16.31 77.70 13.24
CA VAL A 8 -17.15 76.50 12.84
C VAL A 8 -16.18 75.48 12.16
N THR A 9 -15.66 74.42 12.80
CA THR A 9 -16.08 72.98 12.86
C THR A 9 -16.34 72.31 11.48
N THR A 10 -15.87 71.11 11.08
CA THR A 10 -14.98 70.03 11.59
C THR A 10 -14.70 69.08 10.40
N GLY A 11 -13.55 68.37 10.38
CA GLY A 11 -13.32 67.23 9.48
C GLY A 11 -11.95 66.58 9.73
N PHE A 12 -11.93 65.43 10.40
CA PHE A 12 -10.74 64.67 10.81
C PHE A 12 -10.10 63.92 9.62
N PHE A 13 -8.77 64.00 9.46
CA PHE A 13 -7.97 63.13 8.59
C PHE A 13 -6.69 62.70 9.33
N CYS A 14 -6.41 61.40 9.33
CA CYS A 14 -5.28 60.77 10.04
C CYS A 14 -4.03 60.76 9.15
N LEU A 15 -2.86 61.12 9.72
CA LEU A 15 -1.56 61.22 9.03
C LEU A 15 -0.81 59.89 8.97
N LEU A 16 -0.18 59.63 7.81
CA LEU A 16 0.83 58.60 7.55
C LEU A 16 2.23 59.23 7.54
N LEU A 17 3.23 58.56 8.13
CA LEU A 17 4.64 58.93 8.07
C LEU A 17 5.45 57.75 7.47
N MET A 18 6.24 58.06 6.44
CA MET A 18 7.15 57.14 5.76
C MET A 18 8.59 57.27 6.30
N SER A 19 9.31 56.15 6.34
CA SER A 19 10.78 56.13 6.39
C SER A 19 11.36 54.99 5.53
N SER A 20 12.44 55.31 4.83
CA SER A 20 13.18 54.52 3.84
C SER A 20 14.15 53.51 4.47
N VAL A 21 14.25 52.30 3.91
CA VAL A 21 15.19 51.24 4.35
C VAL A 21 16.14 50.83 3.21
N ASN A 22 17.45 50.87 3.51
CA ASN A 22 18.54 50.35 2.69
C ASN A 22 18.52 48.81 2.64
N ILE A 23 18.58 48.23 1.44
CA ILE A 23 18.67 46.79 1.23
C ILE A 23 20.15 46.38 1.22
N SER A 24 20.60 45.77 2.32
CA SER A 24 21.85 45.00 2.37
C SER A 24 21.48 43.51 2.40
N CYS A 25 21.88 42.79 1.35
CA CYS A 25 21.63 41.37 1.20
C CYS A 25 22.54 40.57 2.14
N ARG A 26 22.07 40.26 3.36
CA ARG A 26 22.70 39.24 4.21
C ARG A 26 22.34 37.86 3.68
N ARG A 27 23.30 37.15 3.08
CA ARG A 27 23.28 35.67 3.04
C ARG A 27 23.34 35.19 4.50
N SER A 28 22.30 34.52 4.97
CA SER A 28 22.41 33.71 6.18
C SER A 28 23.08 32.40 5.81
N GLU A 29 24.34 32.23 6.17
CA GLU A 29 24.93 30.91 6.38
C GLU A 29 24.17 30.24 7.54
N GLN A 30 23.37 29.20 7.26
CA GLN A 30 22.85 28.33 8.31
C GLN A 30 23.99 27.40 8.75
N ALA A 31 24.62 27.73 9.88
CA ALA A 31 25.47 26.80 10.61
C ALA A 31 24.59 25.65 11.15
N GLY A 32 24.95 24.42 10.76
CA GLY A 32 24.16 23.21 10.91
C GLY A 32 24.01 22.70 12.34
N GLY A 33 22.77 22.48 12.77
CA GLY A 33 22.44 21.59 13.87
C GLY A 33 22.39 20.13 13.40
N LYS A 34 22.55 19.18 14.33
CA LYS A 34 22.32 17.76 14.07
C LYS A 34 20.87 17.58 13.56
N PRO A 35 20.63 16.94 12.40
CA PRO A 35 19.28 16.75 11.90
C PRO A 35 18.45 15.87 12.86
N PRO A 36 17.12 16.03 12.86
CA PRO A 36 16.26 15.29 13.78
C PRO A 36 16.27 13.80 13.47
N VAL A 37 16.09 12.99 14.51
CA VAL A 37 15.89 11.55 14.40
C VAL A 37 14.40 11.25 14.47
N VAL A 38 13.90 10.53 13.49
CA VAL A 38 12.53 10.05 13.37
C VAL A 38 12.50 8.57 13.71
N LYS A 39 11.53 8.15 14.53
CA LYS A 39 11.30 6.73 14.81
C LYS A 39 10.20 6.20 13.89
N THR A 40 10.50 5.15 13.14
CA THR A 40 9.56 4.51 12.21
C THR A 40 8.48 3.73 12.94
N LYS A 41 7.45 3.26 12.22
CA LYS A 41 6.34 2.48 12.82
C LYS A 41 6.81 1.18 13.47
N THR A 42 7.87 0.57 12.93
CA THR A 42 8.50 -0.64 13.51
C THR A 42 9.55 -0.33 14.59
N GLY A 43 9.75 0.96 14.91
CA GLY A 43 10.63 1.40 15.97
C GLY A 43 12.09 1.61 15.58
N ILE A 44 12.42 1.58 14.28
CA ILE A 44 13.76 1.85 13.76
C ILE A 44 13.99 3.37 13.75
N GLU A 45 15.21 3.81 14.06
CA GLU A 45 15.56 5.24 14.05
C GLU A 45 16.18 5.63 12.71
N MET A 46 15.71 6.74 12.14
CA MET A 46 16.24 7.34 10.91
C MET A 46 16.58 8.81 11.14
N VAL A 47 17.67 9.28 10.54
CA VAL A 47 18.02 10.71 10.51
C VAL A 47 17.31 11.37 9.33
N ALA A 48 16.66 12.51 9.56
CA ALA A 48 16.09 13.33 8.49
C ALA A 48 17.17 14.19 7.83
N ILE A 49 17.77 13.66 6.78
CA ILE A 49 18.86 14.29 6.03
C ILE A 49 18.30 15.50 5.27
N PRO A 50 18.79 16.73 5.53
CA PRO A 50 18.31 17.92 4.83
C PRO A 50 18.76 17.89 3.37
N GLY A 51 17.97 18.47 2.47
CA GLY A 51 18.41 18.62 1.09
C GLY A 51 19.50 19.69 0.94
N GLY A 52 20.41 19.53 0.00
CA GLY A 52 21.51 20.48 -0.19
C GLY A 52 22.44 20.17 -1.35
N TRP A 53 23.28 21.17 -1.67
CA TRP A 53 24.38 21.03 -2.63
C TRP A 53 25.64 20.51 -1.94
N PHE A 54 26.36 19.62 -2.60
CA PHE A 54 27.71 19.22 -2.20
C PHE A 54 28.59 18.92 -3.42
N GLU A 55 29.90 18.85 -3.19
CA GLU A 55 30.88 18.40 -4.18
C GLU A 55 31.07 16.88 -4.02
N MET A 56 30.66 16.13 -5.03
CA MET A 56 30.74 14.67 -5.08
C MET A 56 32.06 14.23 -5.71
N GLY A 57 32.70 13.23 -5.11
CA GLY A 57 33.98 12.70 -5.56
C GLY A 57 35.23 13.28 -4.88
N SER A 58 36.40 12.96 -5.43
CA SER A 58 37.68 13.36 -4.85
C SER A 58 38.78 13.53 -5.90
N GLU A 59 39.42 14.70 -5.90
CA GLU A 59 40.62 14.95 -6.72
C GLU A 59 41.83 14.10 -6.31
N LYS A 60 41.82 13.58 -5.07
CA LYS A 60 42.85 12.69 -4.53
C LYS A 60 42.49 11.21 -4.66
N GLY A 61 41.28 10.91 -5.13
CA GLY A 61 40.75 9.56 -5.28
C GLY A 61 41.18 8.87 -6.57
N GLY A 62 40.59 7.69 -6.81
CA GLY A 62 40.70 6.94 -8.05
C GLY A 62 40.16 7.71 -9.26
N SER A 63 40.35 7.14 -10.46
CA SER A 63 39.80 7.72 -11.70
C SER A 63 38.27 7.73 -11.72
N ASP A 64 37.66 6.79 -11.03
CA ASP A 64 36.21 6.60 -10.86
C ASP A 64 35.59 7.53 -9.80
N GLU A 65 36.42 8.19 -8.99
CA GLU A 65 36.02 9.26 -8.08
C GLU A 65 36.10 10.66 -8.73
N LYS A 66 36.42 10.72 -10.02
CA LYS A 66 36.67 11.95 -10.79
C LYS A 66 35.74 12.08 -12.01
N PRO A 67 35.45 13.31 -12.46
CA PRO A 67 35.82 14.59 -11.84
C PRO A 67 35.03 14.86 -10.56
N VAL A 68 35.56 15.72 -9.68
CA VAL A 68 34.74 16.33 -8.64
C VAL A 68 33.68 17.19 -9.32
N HIS A 69 32.41 16.99 -8.97
CA HIS A 69 31.29 17.68 -9.60
C HIS A 69 30.22 18.01 -8.57
N LYS A 70 29.41 19.01 -8.89
CA LYS A 70 28.41 19.55 -7.98
C LYS A 70 27.09 18.79 -8.12
N VAL A 71 26.57 18.31 -6.99
CA VAL A 71 25.32 17.55 -6.91
C VAL A 71 24.38 18.14 -5.86
N TRP A 72 23.10 18.23 -6.21
CA TRP A 72 22.00 18.53 -5.31
C TRP A 72 21.30 17.24 -4.90
N ILE A 73 21.11 17.08 -3.60
CA ILE A 73 20.33 15.99 -3.01
C ILE A 73 19.06 16.57 -2.40
N SER A 74 17.93 16.01 -2.76
CA SER A 74 16.62 16.27 -2.15
C SER A 74 16.56 15.68 -0.72
N PRO A 75 15.74 16.23 0.19
CA PRO A 75 15.68 15.74 1.57
C PRO A 75 15.15 14.29 1.63
N PHE A 76 15.74 13.48 2.51
CA PHE A 76 15.37 12.07 2.69
C PHE A 76 15.58 11.62 4.15
N LEU A 77 15.02 10.47 4.51
CA LEU A 77 15.31 9.78 5.77
C LEU A 77 16.33 8.69 5.51
N MET A 78 17.31 8.51 6.40
CA MET A 78 18.29 7.43 6.34
C MET A 78 18.40 6.72 7.69
N ASP A 79 18.43 5.39 7.70
CA ASP A 79 18.62 4.61 8.93
C ASP A 79 19.89 5.05 9.68
N VAL A 80 19.77 5.17 11.00
CA VAL A 80 20.88 5.57 11.89
C VAL A 80 22.04 4.56 11.83
N TYR A 81 21.71 3.27 11.69
CA TYR A 81 22.63 2.14 11.64
C TYR A 81 22.39 1.30 10.37
N GLU A 82 23.35 0.45 10.03
CA GLU A 82 23.15 -0.65 9.08
C GLU A 82 22.02 -1.58 9.56
N VAL A 83 21.31 -2.23 8.62
CA VAL A 83 20.27 -3.21 8.95
C VAL A 83 20.90 -4.36 9.74
N THR A 84 20.30 -4.73 10.88
CA THR A 84 20.83 -5.80 11.73
C THR A 84 20.28 -7.18 11.35
N GLN A 85 20.98 -8.22 11.79
CA GLN A 85 20.56 -9.62 11.59
C GLN A 85 19.17 -9.90 12.16
N ASP A 86 18.85 -9.35 13.35
CA ASP A 86 17.54 -9.50 13.98
C ASP A 86 16.43 -8.73 13.23
N GLN A 87 16.76 -7.58 12.65
CA GLN A 87 15.83 -6.82 11.82
C GLN A 87 15.49 -7.58 10.54
N PHE A 88 16.49 -8.20 9.90
CA PHE A 88 16.31 -8.99 8.68
C PHE A 88 15.42 -10.22 8.87
N LYS A 89 15.68 -11.00 9.95
CA LYS A 89 14.93 -12.23 10.29
C LYS A 89 13.43 -12.06 10.45
N LYS A 90 12.95 -10.83 10.65
CA LYS A 90 11.51 -10.52 10.77
C LYS A 90 10.77 -10.71 9.45
N TYR A 91 11.46 -10.55 8.32
CA TYR A 91 10.85 -10.58 7.00
C TYR A 91 11.44 -11.67 6.11
N GLN A 92 12.72 -12.02 6.30
CA GLN A 92 13.40 -12.97 5.45
C GLN A 92 14.15 -14.04 6.27
N LEU A 93 14.06 -15.28 5.80
CA LEU A 93 14.80 -16.43 6.33
C LEU A 93 15.32 -17.26 5.15
N PRO A 94 16.52 -17.87 5.25
CA PRO A 94 17.43 -17.85 6.39
C PRO A 94 18.28 -16.58 6.49
N ASP A 95 18.87 -16.31 7.67
CA ASP A 95 19.86 -15.25 7.87
C ASP A 95 21.23 -15.66 7.30
N PRO A 96 21.72 -14.98 6.25
CA PRO A 96 22.92 -15.39 5.52
C PRO A 96 24.24 -15.06 6.23
N SER A 97 24.22 -14.21 7.27
CA SER A 97 25.43 -13.61 7.85
C SER A 97 26.50 -14.64 8.26
N HIS A 98 27.75 -14.44 7.90
CA HIS A 98 28.85 -15.27 8.39
C HIS A 98 29.05 -15.12 9.92
N PHE A 99 29.11 -13.90 10.44
CA PHE A 99 29.32 -13.61 11.86
C PHE A 99 28.00 -13.60 12.60
N LYS A 100 27.77 -14.51 13.55
CA LYS A 100 26.46 -14.66 14.20
C LYS A 100 26.32 -13.80 15.47
N ASP A 101 25.65 -12.67 15.37
CA ASP A 101 25.13 -11.86 16.50
C ASP A 101 23.89 -11.08 16.03
N PRO A 102 22.72 -11.23 16.67
CA PRO A 102 21.48 -10.53 16.28
C PRO A 102 21.61 -9.00 16.13
N ASN A 103 22.55 -8.39 16.86
CA ASN A 103 22.76 -6.94 16.88
C ASN A 103 23.87 -6.46 15.93
N ASN A 104 24.63 -7.37 15.32
CA ASN A 104 25.58 -7.01 14.28
C ASN A 104 24.83 -6.58 13.01
N PRO A 105 25.49 -5.81 12.12
CA PRO A 105 24.97 -5.61 10.78
C PRO A 105 24.75 -6.97 10.11
N LEU A 106 23.69 -7.05 9.32
CA LEU A 106 23.51 -8.12 8.36
C LEU A 106 24.61 -8.02 7.31
N GLU A 107 25.28 -9.13 7.06
CA GLU A 107 26.26 -9.23 5.97
C GLU A 107 26.05 -10.52 5.18
N GLN A 108 26.87 -10.73 4.14
CA GLN A 108 26.72 -11.83 3.21
C GLN A 108 25.37 -11.78 2.48
N ILE A 109 24.91 -10.57 2.15
CA ILE A 109 23.66 -10.35 1.44
C ILE A 109 23.92 -9.81 0.04
N ASN A 110 23.21 -10.32 -0.96
CA ASN A 110 23.26 -9.77 -2.30
C ASN A 110 22.37 -8.52 -2.43
N TRP A 111 22.49 -7.81 -3.55
CA TRP A 111 21.73 -6.58 -3.76
C TRP A 111 20.21 -6.83 -3.83
N THR A 112 19.81 -7.94 -4.47
CA THR A 112 18.42 -8.31 -4.71
C THR A 112 17.67 -8.58 -3.40
N ASP A 113 18.25 -9.38 -2.50
CA ASP A 113 17.71 -9.68 -1.17
C ASP A 113 17.60 -8.41 -0.30
N ALA A 114 18.56 -7.49 -0.44
CA ALA A 114 18.51 -6.19 0.23
C ALA A 114 17.38 -5.30 -0.31
N ALA A 115 17.12 -5.34 -1.63
CA ALA A 115 15.99 -4.65 -2.26
C ALA A 115 14.64 -5.26 -1.83
N ILE A 116 14.53 -6.60 -1.78
CA ILE A 116 13.36 -7.30 -1.25
C ILE A 116 13.11 -6.90 0.21
N TYR A 117 14.16 -6.81 1.04
CA TYR A 117 14.01 -6.38 2.43
C TYR A 117 13.44 -4.96 2.52
N CYS A 118 13.86 -4.06 1.63
CA CYS A 118 13.31 -2.71 1.56
C CYS A 118 11.81 -2.74 1.22
N ASN A 119 11.38 -3.57 0.27
CA ASN A 119 9.96 -3.77 -0.06
C ASN A 119 9.19 -4.33 1.14
N GLU A 120 9.67 -5.40 1.76
CA GLU A 120 9.02 -6.03 2.92
C GLU A 120 8.89 -5.07 4.11
N ARG A 121 9.94 -4.29 4.39
CA ARG A 121 9.88 -3.25 5.42
C ARG A 121 8.88 -2.14 5.05
N SER A 122 8.74 -1.82 3.76
CA SER A 122 7.74 -0.86 3.28
C SER A 122 6.33 -1.35 3.57
N LEU A 123 6.04 -2.60 3.18
CA LEU A 123 4.76 -3.25 3.42
C LEU A 123 4.44 -3.35 4.92
N ALA A 124 5.41 -3.75 5.74
CA ALA A 124 5.25 -3.84 7.19
C ALA A 124 4.89 -2.49 7.85
N GLU A 125 5.27 -1.38 7.20
CA GLU A 125 4.96 -0.03 7.67
C GLU A 125 3.76 0.63 6.98
N GLY A 126 3.13 -0.05 6.01
CA GLY A 126 2.03 0.51 5.21
C GLY A 126 2.50 1.57 4.21
N LEU A 127 3.65 1.34 3.58
CA LEU A 127 4.25 2.23 2.59
C LEU A 127 4.30 1.52 1.23
N GLU A 128 4.29 2.30 0.15
CA GLU A 128 4.44 1.80 -1.22
C GLU A 128 5.86 1.26 -1.44
N PRO A 129 6.05 -0.02 -1.80
CA PRO A 129 7.36 -0.59 -2.11
C PRO A 129 8.06 0.19 -3.24
N CYS A 130 9.38 0.33 -3.14
CA CYS A 130 10.13 1.06 -4.16
C CYS A 130 10.55 0.18 -5.33
N TYR A 131 10.73 -1.12 -5.14
CA TYR A 131 11.26 -1.99 -6.18
C TYR A 131 10.16 -2.81 -6.84
N ASP A 132 10.19 -2.88 -8.17
CA ASP A 132 9.50 -3.90 -8.92
C ASP A 132 10.36 -5.18 -8.92
N GLU A 133 9.86 -6.28 -8.36
CA GLU A 133 10.64 -7.50 -8.13
C GLU A 133 10.84 -8.37 -9.39
N GLU A 134 10.19 -8.02 -10.51
CA GLU A 134 10.42 -8.68 -11.79
C GLU A 134 11.54 -8.00 -12.57
N THR A 135 11.58 -6.67 -12.52
CA THR A 135 12.49 -5.83 -13.32
C THR A 135 13.67 -5.28 -12.52
N TRP A 136 13.56 -5.23 -11.19
CA TRP A 136 14.46 -4.54 -10.25
C TRP A 136 14.56 -3.03 -10.48
N ASP A 137 13.58 -2.45 -11.18
CA ASP A 137 13.46 -1.01 -11.33
C ASP A 137 12.99 -0.36 -10.02
N CYS A 138 13.64 0.74 -9.64
CA CYS A 138 13.30 1.49 -8.44
C CYS A 138 12.39 2.68 -8.78
N ASN A 139 11.15 2.66 -8.27
CA ASN A 139 10.26 3.81 -8.24
C ASN A 139 10.69 4.81 -7.15
N PHE A 140 11.59 5.72 -7.51
CA PHE A 140 12.05 6.79 -6.61
C PHE A 140 10.97 7.78 -6.16
N ALA A 141 9.75 7.75 -6.73
CA ALA A 141 8.64 8.57 -6.28
C ALA A 141 7.82 7.91 -5.16
N ALA A 142 7.96 6.60 -4.96
CA ALA A 142 7.30 5.87 -3.87
C ALA A 142 7.74 6.42 -2.49
N ASN A 143 6.89 6.20 -1.49
CA ASN A 143 7.14 6.65 -0.12
C ASN A 143 7.77 5.58 0.78
N GLY A 144 7.97 4.36 0.27
CA GLY A 144 8.60 3.25 0.97
C GLY A 144 10.12 3.35 1.05
N TYR A 145 10.70 2.25 1.51
CA TYR A 145 12.12 2.08 1.70
C TYR A 145 12.80 1.61 0.41
N ARG A 146 14.04 2.05 0.24
CA ARG A 146 14.96 1.61 -0.80
C ARG A 146 16.41 1.69 -0.32
N LEU A 147 17.32 1.15 -1.10
CA LEU A 147 18.75 1.42 -0.93
C LEU A 147 19.04 2.89 -1.28
N PRO A 148 20.03 3.53 -0.62
CA PRO A 148 20.46 4.87 -0.97
C PRO A 148 21.02 4.91 -2.38
N THR A 149 20.85 6.02 -3.08
CA THR A 149 21.73 6.29 -4.22
C THR A 149 23.16 6.51 -3.73
N GLU A 150 24.17 6.29 -4.58
CA GLU A 150 25.57 6.51 -4.22
C GLU A 150 25.85 7.98 -3.85
N ALA A 151 25.05 8.90 -4.42
CA ALA A 151 25.13 10.32 -4.10
C ALA A 151 24.44 10.69 -2.79
N GLU A 152 23.27 10.13 -2.49
CA GLU A 152 22.65 10.25 -1.16
C GLU A 152 23.56 9.69 -0.07
N TRP A 153 24.20 8.54 -0.33
CA TRP A 153 25.13 7.92 0.61
C TRP A 153 26.34 8.81 0.87
N GLU A 154 27.03 9.29 -0.17
CA GLU A 154 28.22 10.15 -0.01
C GLU A 154 27.86 11.47 0.67
N TYR A 155 26.72 12.07 0.31
CA TYR A 155 26.20 13.28 0.93
C TYR A 155 25.96 13.10 2.44
N ALA A 156 25.25 12.02 2.80
CA ALA A 156 24.96 11.66 4.18
C ALA A 156 26.24 11.34 4.98
N CYS A 157 27.18 10.60 4.38
CA CYS A 157 28.48 10.29 4.97
C CYS A 157 29.25 11.58 5.28
N ARG A 158 29.37 12.48 4.30
CA ARG A 158 30.05 13.77 4.42
C ARG A 158 29.43 14.67 5.47
N ALA A 159 28.11 14.64 5.66
CA ALA A 159 27.43 15.45 6.68
C ALA A 159 27.86 16.94 6.70
N GLY A 160 28.00 17.53 5.52
CA GLY A 160 28.38 18.93 5.32
C GLY A 160 29.87 19.24 5.23
N THR A 161 30.77 18.25 5.33
CA THR A 161 32.22 18.46 5.12
C THR A 161 32.70 18.05 3.72
N SER A 162 33.69 18.77 3.19
CA SER A 162 34.41 18.44 1.95
C SER A 162 35.69 17.61 2.19
N ALA A 163 36.02 17.28 3.44
CA ALA A 163 37.17 16.47 3.81
C ALA A 163 37.02 15.00 3.35
N GLU A 164 38.13 14.25 3.43
CA GLU A 164 38.18 12.83 3.06
C GLU A 164 37.33 11.93 3.97
N TYR A 165 37.06 12.39 5.20
CA TYR A 165 36.16 11.74 6.17
C TYR A 165 35.24 12.78 6.80
N SER A 166 34.13 12.34 7.39
CA SER A 166 33.19 13.17 8.13
C SER A 166 33.80 13.87 9.36
N PHE A 167 34.95 13.40 9.83
CA PHE A 167 35.71 13.93 10.96
C PHE A 167 37.00 14.68 10.56
N GLY A 168 37.16 15.00 9.27
CA GLY A 168 38.33 15.69 8.72
C GLY A 168 39.39 14.73 8.16
N ASN A 169 40.51 15.27 7.64
CA ASN A 169 41.51 14.50 6.88
C ASN A 169 42.50 13.67 7.72
N ASN A 170 42.33 13.60 9.06
CA ASN A 170 43.26 12.84 9.90
C ASN A 170 42.81 11.38 10.01
N LYS A 171 43.34 10.52 9.14
CA LYS A 171 43.01 9.09 9.10
C LYS A 171 43.23 8.33 10.42
N ALA A 172 44.11 8.81 11.29
CA ALA A 172 44.31 8.18 12.62
C ALA A 172 43.05 8.23 13.50
N LYS A 173 42.11 9.15 13.22
CA LYS A 173 40.81 9.23 13.90
C LYS A 173 39.81 8.18 13.42
N LEU A 174 40.06 7.47 12.32
CA LEU A 174 39.15 6.46 11.80
C LEU A 174 38.77 5.43 12.87
N ARG A 175 39.72 5.03 13.71
CA ARG A 175 39.47 4.08 14.81
C ARG A 175 38.39 4.50 15.81
N THR A 176 38.08 5.80 15.87
CA THR A 176 37.05 6.40 16.71
C THR A 176 35.68 6.40 16.04
N PHE A 177 35.62 6.43 14.70
CA PHE A 177 34.40 6.62 13.92
C PHE A 177 33.95 5.40 13.12
N GLY A 178 34.84 4.43 12.89
CA GLY A 178 34.53 3.24 12.10
C GLY A 178 35.32 1.99 12.52
N TRP A 179 34.80 0.84 12.11
CA TRP A 179 35.47 -0.45 12.22
C TRP A 179 36.18 -0.78 10.90
N CYS A 180 37.50 -0.94 10.95
CA CYS A 180 38.35 -1.21 9.79
C CYS A 180 39.38 -2.28 10.14
N VAL A 181 40.25 -2.66 9.19
CA VAL A 181 41.22 -3.75 9.36
C VAL A 181 42.10 -3.59 10.61
N ASP A 182 42.41 -2.35 11.00
CA ASP A 182 43.30 -2.04 12.12
C ASP A 182 42.65 -2.22 13.50
N ASN A 183 41.32 -2.24 13.60
CA ASN A 183 40.62 -2.24 14.89
C ASN A 183 39.42 -3.19 14.99
N SER A 184 39.02 -3.87 13.91
CA SER A 184 37.83 -4.74 13.89
C SER A 184 38.08 -6.13 14.49
N SER A 185 39.33 -6.52 14.73
CA SER A 185 39.67 -7.89 15.11
C SER A 185 39.14 -8.94 14.12
N GLY A 186 39.00 -8.56 12.84
CA GLY A 186 38.63 -9.47 11.75
C GLY A 186 37.15 -9.87 11.69
N LYS A 187 36.23 -9.02 12.18
CA LYS A 187 34.79 -9.30 12.18
C LYS A 187 33.92 -8.04 12.21
N THR A 188 32.63 -8.20 11.93
CA THR A 188 31.59 -7.19 12.14
C THR A 188 31.30 -6.94 13.62
N HIS A 189 30.82 -5.74 13.95
CA HIS A 189 30.48 -5.32 15.30
C HIS A 189 29.11 -4.66 15.34
N LYS A 190 28.48 -4.69 16.51
CA LYS A 190 27.22 -4.01 16.77
C LYS A 190 27.31 -2.52 16.42
N GLY A 191 26.33 -2.04 15.67
CA GLY A 191 26.22 -0.63 15.32
C GLY A 191 26.17 0.28 16.55
N GLY A 192 26.76 1.46 16.45
CA GLY A 192 26.74 2.44 17.54
C GLY A 192 27.85 2.32 18.58
N GLN A 193 28.81 1.41 18.39
CA GLN A 193 29.99 1.30 19.26
C GLN A 193 31.10 2.34 18.92
N LYS A 194 31.00 2.98 17.76
CA LYS A 194 31.87 4.08 17.32
C LYS A 194 31.15 5.42 17.42
N ALA A 195 31.89 6.51 17.29
CA ALA A 195 31.31 7.85 17.24
C ALA A 195 30.53 8.04 15.91
N PRO A 196 29.36 8.68 15.95
CA PRO A 196 28.61 8.99 14.74
C PRO A 196 29.28 10.13 13.96
N ASN A 197 28.91 10.27 12.70
CA ASN A 197 29.23 11.46 11.92
C ASN A 197 28.48 12.71 12.45
N PRO A 198 28.78 13.92 11.95
CA PRO A 198 28.12 15.16 12.41
C PRO A 198 26.58 15.18 12.33
N TRP A 199 25.96 14.33 11.49
CA TRP A 199 24.50 14.22 11.38
C TRP A 199 23.90 13.10 12.24
N GLY A 200 24.71 12.32 12.94
CA GLY A 200 24.24 11.27 13.83
C GLY A 200 24.13 9.89 13.21
N LEU A 201 24.64 9.69 12.00
CA LEU A 201 24.73 8.38 11.36
C LEU A 201 25.97 7.65 11.89
N PHE A 202 25.81 6.37 12.19
CA PHE A 202 26.90 5.53 12.67
C PHE A 202 27.46 4.67 11.54
N ASP A 203 28.71 4.26 11.73
CA ASP A 203 29.41 3.29 10.87
C ASP A 203 29.55 3.73 9.39
N MET A 204 29.41 5.02 9.10
CA MET A 204 29.59 5.61 7.75
C MET A 204 31.04 5.50 7.20
N HIS A 205 31.96 4.89 7.93
CA HIS A 205 33.38 4.74 7.59
C HIS A 205 33.92 3.34 7.98
N GLY A 206 33.14 2.28 7.79
CA GLY A 206 33.58 0.90 8.03
C GLY A 206 32.44 -0.02 8.48
N ASN A 207 32.79 -1.09 9.21
CA ASN A 207 31.89 -2.18 9.62
C ASN A 207 31.45 -3.04 8.44
N VAL A 208 30.51 -2.61 7.61
CA VAL A 208 30.21 -3.24 6.31
C VAL A 208 30.18 -2.21 5.19
N ALA A 209 30.65 -2.60 4.02
CA ALA A 209 30.41 -1.81 2.81
C ALA A 209 28.93 -1.91 2.46
N GLU A 210 28.33 -0.82 2.01
CA GLU A 210 26.88 -0.75 1.86
C GLU A 210 26.45 -0.74 0.40
N TRP A 211 25.48 -1.60 0.07
CA TRP A 211 24.80 -1.56 -1.21
C TRP A 211 24.13 -0.21 -1.44
N CYS A 212 24.42 0.37 -2.60
CA CYS A 212 23.68 1.49 -3.16
C CYS A 212 22.76 1.01 -4.29
N ASN A 213 21.73 1.79 -4.61
CA ASN A 213 20.80 1.48 -5.68
C ASN A 213 21.48 1.47 -7.07
N ASP A 214 22.48 2.31 -7.26
CA ASP A 214 23.09 2.63 -8.55
C ASP A 214 23.82 1.43 -9.15
N LEU A 215 23.68 1.31 -10.48
CA LEU A 215 24.61 0.52 -11.27
C LEU A 215 25.99 1.19 -11.27
N TYR A 216 27.06 0.41 -11.34
CA TYR A 216 28.41 0.93 -11.34
C TYR A 216 28.92 1.18 -12.77
N ALA A 217 29.57 2.32 -12.97
CA ALA A 217 30.43 2.60 -14.12
C ALA A 217 31.57 3.54 -13.72
N ASP A 218 32.78 3.24 -14.20
CA ASP A 218 34.00 4.00 -13.88
C ASP A 218 33.89 5.49 -14.28
N ASN A 219 33.28 5.79 -15.41
CA ASN A 219 33.22 7.14 -15.95
C ASN A 219 31.93 7.90 -15.60
N TYR A 220 31.07 7.35 -14.73
CA TYR A 220 29.73 7.90 -14.49
C TYR A 220 29.75 9.37 -14.02
N TYR A 221 30.73 9.75 -13.19
CA TYR A 221 30.83 11.13 -12.67
C TYR A 221 30.99 12.19 -13.75
N SER A 222 31.57 11.85 -14.90
CA SER A 222 31.67 12.79 -16.03
C SER A 222 30.33 13.07 -16.73
N GLN A 223 29.32 12.25 -16.45
CA GLN A 223 27.99 12.26 -17.07
C GLN A 223 26.86 12.35 -16.02
N SER A 224 27.22 12.46 -14.74
CA SER A 224 26.28 12.47 -13.62
C SER A 224 25.39 13.73 -13.68
N PRO A 225 24.06 13.60 -13.59
CA PRO A 225 23.19 14.76 -13.54
C PRO A 225 23.36 15.52 -12.22
N GLU A 226 23.17 16.84 -12.26
CA GLU A 226 23.38 17.70 -11.09
C GLU A 226 22.35 17.50 -9.97
N LYS A 227 21.18 16.89 -10.23
CA LYS A 227 20.11 16.75 -9.24
C LYS A 227 19.71 15.30 -9.09
N ASP A 228 19.77 14.81 -7.85
CA ASP A 228 19.35 13.47 -7.45
C ASP A 228 19.82 12.38 -8.43
N PRO A 229 21.14 12.25 -8.69
CA PRO A 229 21.68 11.26 -9.62
C PRO A 229 21.41 9.84 -9.14
N ARG A 230 21.19 8.92 -10.09
CA ARG A 230 20.72 7.54 -9.84
C ARG A 230 21.57 6.46 -10.51
N GLY A 231 22.78 6.83 -10.94
CA GLY A 231 23.68 5.95 -11.66
C GLY A 231 23.42 5.92 -13.17
N PRO A 232 24.27 5.19 -13.93
CA PRO A 232 24.05 4.90 -15.32
C PRO A 232 22.82 4.00 -15.51
N LYS A 233 22.21 4.05 -16.71
CA LYS A 233 21.03 3.25 -17.04
C LYS A 233 21.31 1.75 -17.19
N GLU A 234 22.55 1.40 -17.49
CA GLU A 234 23.00 0.03 -17.76
C GLU A 234 24.32 -0.23 -17.04
N GLY A 235 24.54 -1.48 -16.65
CA GLY A 235 25.71 -1.92 -15.89
C GLY A 235 25.58 -3.38 -15.48
N LYS A 236 26.68 -3.98 -15.00
CA LYS A 236 26.72 -5.39 -14.55
C LYS A 236 26.94 -5.55 -13.06
N GLU A 237 27.32 -4.45 -12.40
CA GLU A 237 27.68 -4.42 -10.99
C GLU A 237 26.95 -3.26 -10.32
N ARG A 238 26.77 -3.35 -9.01
CA ARG A 238 26.14 -2.31 -8.20
C ARG A 238 27.18 -1.60 -7.36
N VAL A 239 26.93 -0.33 -7.05
CA VAL A 239 27.87 0.49 -6.27
C VAL A 239 27.87 0.05 -4.81
N LEU A 240 29.07 0.03 -4.22
CA LEU A 240 29.34 -0.13 -2.80
C LEU A 240 30.03 1.12 -2.24
N ARG A 241 29.68 1.48 -1.00
CA ARG A 241 30.25 2.63 -0.29
C ARG A 241 30.62 2.32 1.16
N GLY A 242 31.43 3.18 1.78
CA GLY A 242 31.74 3.17 3.23
C GLY A 242 32.92 2.33 3.69
N GLY A 243 33.29 1.31 2.93
CA GLY A 243 34.29 0.34 3.35
C GLY A 243 33.76 -0.55 4.48
N SER A 244 34.57 -1.47 4.96
CA SER A 244 34.15 -2.56 5.84
C SER A 244 35.15 -2.86 6.96
N TRP A 245 34.82 -3.81 7.82
CA TRP A 245 35.70 -4.30 8.88
C TRP A 245 37.08 -4.78 8.39
N LYS A 246 37.21 -5.15 7.11
CA LYS A 246 38.47 -5.55 6.46
C LYS A 246 39.10 -4.47 5.57
N SER A 247 38.51 -3.29 5.53
CA SER A 247 38.98 -2.18 4.71
C SER A 247 40.15 -1.43 5.33
N SER A 248 41.00 -0.88 4.47
CA SER A 248 42.04 0.09 4.83
C SER A 248 41.43 1.46 5.13
N ALA A 249 42.21 2.37 5.71
CA ALA A 249 41.74 3.74 5.92
C ALA A 249 41.41 4.44 4.59
N GLU A 250 42.18 4.17 3.55
CA GLU A 250 42.06 4.75 2.21
C GLU A 250 40.74 4.37 1.52
N THR A 251 40.20 3.17 1.83
CA THR A 251 38.94 2.65 1.29
C THR A 251 37.73 2.91 2.20
N CYS A 252 37.94 3.58 3.35
CA CYS A 252 36.86 4.07 4.24
C CYS A 252 36.57 5.57 4.07
N ARG A 253 37.14 6.24 3.05
CA ARG A 253 36.89 7.66 2.78
C ARG A 253 35.45 7.87 2.29
N SER A 254 34.89 9.07 2.50
CA SER A 254 33.53 9.40 2.07
C SER A 254 33.30 9.23 0.56
N ALA A 255 34.30 9.61 -0.24
CA ALA A 255 34.24 9.56 -1.70
C ALA A 255 34.60 8.19 -2.29
N TYR A 256 35.17 7.28 -1.49
CA TYR A 256 35.57 5.98 -2.00
C TYR A 256 34.34 5.22 -2.47
N ARG A 257 34.44 4.65 -3.66
CA ARG A 257 33.43 3.78 -4.25
C ARG A 257 34.10 2.52 -4.72
N SER A 258 33.35 1.43 -4.69
CA SER A 258 33.71 0.18 -5.33
C SER A 258 32.45 -0.42 -5.93
N SER A 259 32.58 -1.61 -6.48
CA SER A 259 31.46 -2.35 -7.04
C SER A 259 31.55 -3.81 -6.68
N ASP A 260 30.41 -4.47 -6.74
CA ASP A 260 30.32 -5.92 -6.65
C ASP A 260 29.16 -6.38 -7.56
N PRO A 261 29.29 -7.53 -8.25
CA PRO A 261 28.22 -8.03 -9.09
C PRO A 261 26.94 -8.30 -8.28
N SER A 262 25.78 -7.92 -8.81
CA SER A 262 24.49 -8.32 -8.23
C SER A 262 24.25 -9.80 -8.53
N ILE A 263 24.81 -10.68 -7.69
CA ILE A 263 24.64 -12.13 -7.81
C ILE A 263 23.40 -12.59 -7.03
N ASP A 264 22.55 -13.40 -7.65
CA ASP A 264 21.36 -13.94 -6.96
C ASP A 264 21.70 -15.10 -5.99
N ASP A 265 22.96 -15.56 -5.97
CA ASP A 265 23.41 -16.61 -5.05
C ASP A 265 24.09 -16.00 -3.82
N THR A 266 23.33 -15.93 -2.72
CA THR A 266 23.77 -15.44 -1.41
C THR A 266 24.95 -16.27 -0.84
N CYS A 267 25.19 -17.49 -1.31
CA CYS A 267 26.36 -18.30 -0.90
C CYS A 267 27.69 -17.71 -1.39
N LEU A 268 27.65 -16.84 -2.40
CA LEU A 268 28.81 -16.19 -2.99
C LEU A 268 28.96 -14.73 -2.53
N ALA A 269 28.00 -14.20 -1.76
CA ALA A 269 28.03 -12.83 -1.27
C ALA A 269 29.18 -12.64 -0.25
N SER A 270 29.76 -11.44 -0.19
CA SER A 270 30.86 -11.17 0.75
C SER A 270 30.33 -10.90 2.16
N ASP A 271 31.04 -11.47 3.14
CA ASP A 271 30.90 -11.21 4.58
C ASP A 271 31.26 -9.79 5.05
N ALA A 272 31.45 -8.88 4.10
CA ALA A 272 31.86 -7.51 4.32
C ALA A 272 30.92 -6.52 3.64
N ILE A 273 29.82 -7.02 3.06
CA ILE A 273 28.81 -6.22 2.38
C ILE A 273 27.49 -6.38 3.13
N GLY A 274 26.87 -5.25 3.47
CA GLY A 274 25.54 -5.14 4.04
C GLY A 274 24.82 -3.95 3.42
N PHE A 275 23.89 -3.34 4.15
CA PHE A 275 23.14 -2.20 3.65
C PHE A 275 22.41 -1.46 4.76
N ARG A 276 21.89 -0.27 4.43
CA ARG A 276 20.93 0.48 5.23
C ARG A 276 19.83 1.02 4.33
N CYS A 277 18.66 1.30 4.89
CA CYS A 277 17.53 1.82 4.11
C CYS A 277 17.48 3.35 4.12
N VAL A 278 17.01 3.91 3.02
CA VAL A 278 16.52 5.29 2.93
C VAL A 278 15.07 5.32 2.47
N ARG A 279 14.41 6.46 2.65
CA ARG A 279 13.12 6.77 2.03
C ARG A 279 12.97 8.27 1.85
N ASN A 280 12.11 8.70 0.94
CA ASN A 280 11.85 10.12 0.73
C ASN A 280 11.38 10.79 2.03
N ALA A 281 11.87 12.01 2.29
CA ALA A 281 11.39 12.79 3.42
C ALA A 281 9.93 13.16 3.16
N PRO A 282 9.04 13.10 4.16
CA PRO A 282 7.73 13.72 4.03
C PRO A 282 7.92 15.19 3.67
N ASP A 283 7.07 15.77 2.81
CA ASP A 283 7.20 17.14 2.26
C ASP A 283 7.28 18.29 3.30
N ASN A 284 7.36 18.01 4.61
CA ASN A 284 7.39 18.98 5.70
C ASN A 284 8.55 18.73 6.68
N VAL A 285 9.72 19.32 6.42
CA VAL A 285 10.77 19.52 7.45
C VAL A 285 11.03 21.02 7.74
N SER A 286 10.26 21.94 7.16
CA SER A 286 10.44 23.39 7.40
C SER A 286 9.15 24.17 7.69
N SER A 287 8.05 23.48 7.99
CA SER A 287 6.70 24.07 8.05
C SER A 287 5.99 23.91 9.40
N GLU A 288 6.68 23.47 10.45
CA GLU A 288 6.12 23.30 11.81
C GLU A 288 5.74 24.62 12.52
N GLN A 289 6.08 25.80 11.98
CA GLN A 289 5.79 27.08 12.64
C GLN A 289 4.93 28.07 11.84
N LYS A 290 4.44 27.70 10.65
CA LYS A 290 3.58 28.60 9.84
C LYS A 290 2.25 28.00 9.37
N MET A 291 1.99 26.71 9.58
CA MET A 291 0.73 26.06 9.20
C MET A 291 -0.25 25.84 10.37
N ASN A 292 -0.21 26.70 11.39
CA ASN A 292 -1.20 26.68 12.49
C ASN A 292 -2.50 27.44 12.16
N SER A 293 -2.79 27.74 10.88
CA SER A 293 -4.03 28.44 10.51
C SER A 293 -4.74 27.99 9.23
N GLU A 294 -4.15 27.20 8.33
CA GLU A 294 -4.79 26.95 7.02
C GLU A 294 -4.68 25.51 6.44
N LYS A 295 -4.24 24.49 7.19
CA LYS A 295 -4.34 23.08 6.74
C LYS A 295 -5.00 22.18 7.78
N GLN A 296 -6.29 22.43 8.02
CA GLN A 296 -7.21 21.36 8.38
C GLN A 296 -7.60 20.61 7.09
N THR A 297 -7.48 19.29 7.13
CA THR A 297 -7.99 18.28 6.17
C THR A 297 -7.16 17.96 4.91
N GLN A 298 -6.04 17.26 5.10
CA GLN A 298 -5.81 16.03 4.32
C GLN A 298 -5.89 14.86 5.29
N ASN A 299 -7.11 14.33 5.46
CA ASN A 299 -7.29 12.99 6.02
C ASN A 299 -6.57 12.01 5.10
N THR A 300 -5.65 11.21 5.61
CA THR A 300 -5.42 9.89 5.02
C THR A 300 -6.78 9.18 5.02
N ALA A 301 -7.41 9.04 3.85
CA ALA A 301 -8.76 8.54 3.76
C ALA A 301 -8.80 7.10 4.30
N LYS A 302 -9.55 6.89 5.39
CA LYS A 302 -9.68 5.59 6.07
C LYS A 302 -10.40 4.59 5.18
N THR A 303 -10.25 3.29 5.44
CA THR A 303 -11.16 2.28 4.89
C THR A 303 -12.59 2.55 5.37
N GLY A 304 -13.52 2.50 4.43
CA GLY A 304 -14.95 2.64 4.68
C GLY A 304 -15.58 1.35 5.19
N LEU A 305 -16.49 1.48 6.16
CA LEU A 305 -17.42 0.42 6.54
C LEU A 305 -18.84 0.89 6.26
N LEU A 306 -19.58 0.15 5.46
CA LEU A 306 -21.00 0.35 5.25
C LEU A 306 -21.81 -0.75 5.92
N TYR A 307 -22.70 -0.35 6.82
CA TYR A 307 -23.63 -1.21 7.55
C TYR A 307 -24.86 -0.37 7.93
N ASP A 308 -26.03 -0.99 7.92
CA ASP A 308 -27.29 -0.37 8.36
C ASP A 308 -28.15 -1.43 9.08
N ASP A 309 -28.90 -1.01 10.10
CA ASP A 309 -29.72 -1.92 10.90
C ASP A 309 -30.88 -2.52 10.10
N ILE A 310 -31.33 -1.90 8.99
CA ILE A 310 -32.36 -2.48 8.12
C ILE A 310 -32.00 -3.87 7.61
N TYR A 311 -30.71 -4.19 7.49
CA TYR A 311 -30.22 -5.48 7.01
C TYR A 311 -30.56 -6.65 7.96
N ILE A 312 -30.75 -6.38 9.26
CA ILE A 312 -31.15 -7.40 10.23
C ILE A 312 -32.67 -7.63 10.22
N GLU A 313 -33.46 -6.73 9.62
CA GLU A 313 -34.91 -6.88 9.47
C GLU A 313 -35.31 -7.80 8.28
N HIS A 314 -34.36 -8.15 7.40
CA HIS A 314 -34.57 -9.21 6.41
C HIS A 314 -34.67 -10.58 7.09
N GLU A 315 -35.81 -10.92 7.67
CA GLU A 315 -36.00 -12.23 8.31
C GLU A 315 -36.10 -13.35 7.27
N THR A 316 -35.38 -14.44 7.54
CA THR A 316 -35.50 -15.72 6.84
C THR A 316 -36.19 -16.74 7.75
N THR A 317 -36.50 -17.94 7.25
CA THR A 317 -37.15 -18.96 8.08
C THR A 317 -36.27 -19.36 9.28
N PRO A 318 -36.85 -19.74 10.43
CA PRO A 318 -36.07 -20.14 11.61
C PRO A 318 -35.02 -21.22 11.30
N GLY A 319 -33.77 -20.99 11.71
CA GLY A 319 -32.66 -21.90 11.48
C GLY A 319 -32.05 -21.86 10.07
N HIS A 320 -32.51 -20.94 9.21
CA HIS A 320 -31.93 -20.74 7.89
C HIS A 320 -30.49 -20.20 8.00
N PRO A 321 -29.54 -20.70 7.19
CA PRO A 321 -28.12 -20.32 7.28
C PRO A 321 -27.87 -18.84 6.91
N GLU A 322 -28.60 -18.33 5.93
CA GLU A 322 -28.65 -16.88 5.65
C GLU A 322 -29.54 -16.22 6.73
N CYS A 323 -28.93 -15.65 7.78
CA CYS A 323 -29.63 -15.06 8.93
C CYS A 323 -28.97 -13.76 9.42
N SER A 324 -29.70 -12.97 10.20
CA SER A 324 -29.23 -11.69 10.77
C SER A 324 -27.99 -11.81 11.64
N GLU A 325 -27.82 -12.94 12.31
CA GLU A 325 -26.70 -13.23 13.21
C GLU A 325 -25.36 -13.11 12.48
N ARG A 326 -25.31 -13.36 11.17
CA ARG A 326 -24.11 -13.14 10.33
C ARG A 326 -23.55 -11.72 10.52
N LEU A 327 -24.40 -10.71 10.36
CA LEU A 327 -24.00 -9.30 10.51
C LEU A 327 -23.74 -8.94 11.98
N VAL A 328 -24.58 -9.42 12.91
CA VAL A 328 -24.40 -9.19 14.35
C VAL A 328 -23.03 -9.67 14.80
N ARG A 329 -22.59 -10.85 14.35
CA ARG A 329 -21.30 -11.44 14.71
C ARG A 329 -20.12 -10.69 14.08
N ILE A 330 -20.23 -10.26 12.83
CA ILE A 330 -19.23 -9.39 12.18
C ILE A 330 -19.07 -8.09 12.97
N ILE A 331 -20.16 -7.35 13.19
CA ILE A 331 -20.10 -6.04 13.86
C ILE A 331 -19.59 -6.19 15.30
N LYS A 332 -20.01 -7.23 16.02
CA LYS A 332 -19.48 -7.54 17.36
C LYS A 332 -17.98 -7.78 17.33
N ARG A 333 -17.49 -8.62 16.43
CA ARG A 333 -16.06 -8.93 16.30
C ARG A 333 -15.25 -7.67 16.00
N LEU A 334 -15.69 -6.84 15.05
CA LEU A 334 -15.01 -5.59 14.72
C LEU A 334 -14.96 -4.61 15.91
N LYS A 335 -16.00 -4.60 16.77
CA LYS A 335 -16.01 -3.78 18.00
C LYS A 335 -15.06 -4.34 19.05
N ASP A 336 -15.10 -5.65 19.30
CA ASP A 336 -14.25 -6.32 20.29
C ASP A 336 -12.75 -6.14 19.96
N GLU A 337 -12.40 -6.21 18.68
CA GLU A 337 -11.03 -6.04 18.16
C GLU A 337 -10.60 -4.57 17.98
N GLY A 338 -11.49 -3.62 18.33
CA GLY A 338 -11.22 -2.19 18.22
C GLY A 338 -11.10 -1.65 16.79
N LEU A 339 -11.48 -2.42 15.77
CA LEU A 339 -11.45 -2.01 14.36
C LEU A 339 -12.61 -1.10 14.00
N TYR A 340 -13.80 -1.32 14.58
CA TYR A 340 -15.02 -0.59 14.23
C TYR A 340 -14.85 0.94 14.34
N SER A 341 -14.16 1.42 15.37
CA SER A 341 -13.89 2.85 15.59
C SER A 341 -12.81 3.44 14.67
N GLN A 342 -12.01 2.57 14.04
CA GLN A 342 -10.96 2.97 13.10
C GLN A 342 -11.52 3.16 11.69
N LEU A 343 -12.61 2.47 11.35
CA LEU A 343 -13.26 2.51 10.04
C LEU A 343 -14.12 3.77 9.87
N ALA A 344 -14.07 4.36 8.68
CA ALA A 344 -14.96 5.46 8.31
C ALA A 344 -16.36 4.91 8.04
N GLN A 345 -17.35 5.34 8.82
CA GLN A 345 -18.72 4.88 8.64
C GLN A 345 -19.33 5.52 7.39
N ILE A 346 -19.79 4.69 6.47
CA ILE A 346 -20.53 5.11 5.27
C ILE A 346 -22.00 4.84 5.53
N LYS A 347 -22.81 5.91 5.49
CA LYS A 347 -24.25 5.81 5.69
C LYS A 347 -24.90 5.20 4.45
N ALA A 348 -25.69 4.14 4.64
CA ALA A 348 -26.50 3.57 3.58
C ALA A 348 -27.71 4.46 3.26
N SER A 349 -28.16 4.38 2.01
CA SER A 349 -29.38 5.00 1.51
C SER A 349 -30.00 4.08 0.46
N PRO A 350 -31.32 4.15 0.22
CA PRO A 350 -31.96 3.27 -0.74
C PRO A 350 -31.46 3.58 -2.16
N ALA A 351 -31.23 2.55 -2.97
CA ALA A 351 -30.96 2.75 -4.40
C ALA A 351 -32.17 3.40 -5.07
N ASP A 352 -31.92 4.38 -5.94
CA ASP A 352 -32.93 4.81 -6.91
C ASP A 352 -33.31 3.60 -7.76
N ARG A 353 -34.61 3.37 -7.95
CA ARG A 353 -35.17 2.26 -8.72
C ARG A 353 -34.53 2.17 -10.11
N HIS A 354 -34.25 3.30 -10.74
CA HIS A 354 -33.58 3.34 -12.04
C HIS A 354 -32.27 2.55 -12.06
N TRP A 355 -31.48 2.59 -10.99
CA TRP A 355 -30.21 1.85 -10.91
C TRP A 355 -30.41 0.35 -10.79
N ILE A 356 -31.42 -0.08 -10.02
CA ILE A 356 -31.80 -1.50 -9.94
C ILE A 356 -32.25 -1.99 -11.32
N GLU A 357 -33.01 -1.17 -12.04
CA GLU A 357 -33.50 -1.46 -13.40
C GLU A 357 -32.42 -1.43 -14.49
N THR A 358 -31.15 -1.12 -14.14
CA THR A 358 -30.04 -1.30 -15.09
C THR A 358 -29.58 -2.75 -15.23
N VAL A 359 -30.04 -3.63 -14.33
CA VAL A 359 -29.69 -5.06 -14.28
C VAL A 359 -30.96 -5.92 -14.19
N HIS A 360 -31.98 -5.45 -13.48
CA HIS A 360 -33.20 -6.21 -13.22
C HIS A 360 -34.37 -5.68 -14.04
N ALA A 361 -35.20 -6.56 -14.60
CA ALA A 361 -36.36 -6.10 -15.34
C ALA A 361 -37.37 -5.39 -14.41
N PRO A 362 -38.06 -4.32 -14.86
CA PRO A 362 -39.04 -3.61 -14.06
C PRO A 362 -40.12 -4.53 -13.44
N GLU A 363 -40.58 -5.54 -14.18
CA GLU A 363 -41.58 -6.50 -13.72
C GLU A 363 -41.04 -7.40 -12.60
N TYR A 364 -39.74 -7.70 -12.60
CA TYR A 364 -39.10 -8.41 -11.51
C TYR A 364 -39.01 -7.55 -10.26
N VAL A 365 -38.63 -6.27 -10.39
CA VAL A 365 -38.58 -5.33 -9.26
C VAL A 365 -39.95 -5.17 -8.59
N ASP A 366 -41.02 -5.03 -9.38
CA ASP A 366 -42.39 -4.95 -8.87
C ASP A 366 -42.84 -6.25 -8.19
N ARG A 367 -42.43 -7.40 -8.73
CA ARG A 367 -42.69 -8.72 -8.13
C ARG A 367 -41.96 -8.90 -6.80
N ALA A 368 -40.68 -8.54 -6.72
CA ALA A 368 -39.89 -8.60 -5.49
C ALA A 368 -40.51 -7.72 -4.38
N LYS A 369 -40.95 -6.51 -4.75
CA LYS A 369 -41.66 -5.58 -3.85
C LYS A 369 -42.96 -6.17 -3.34
N SER A 370 -43.86 -6.52 -4.25
CA SER A 370 -45.20 -7.00 -3.90
C SER A 370 -45.16 -8.33 -3.14
N SER A 371 -44.27 -9.26 -3.49
CA SER A 371 -44.11 -10.53 -2.77
C SER A 371 -43.62 -10.32 -1.33
N SER A 372 -42.69 -9.39 -1.13
CA SER A 372 -42.20 -9.04 0.21
C SER A 372 -43.31 -8.38 1.02
N GLU A 373 -43.92 -7.31 0.52
CA GLU A 373 -44.96 -6.54 1.23
C GLU A 373 -46.17 -7.42 1.61
N ASN A 374 -46.55 -8.38 0.76
CA ASN A 374 -47.62 -9.33 1.02
C ASN A 374 -47.21 -10.52 1.89
N GLY A 375 -45.91 -10.70 2.18
CA GLY A 375 -45.40 -11.78 3.03
C GLY A 375 -45.56 -13.16 2.41
N VAL A 376 -45.25 -13.32 1.13
CA VAL A 376 -45.38 -14.59 0.38
C VAL A 376 -44.46 -15.69 0.92
N GLY A 377 -43.42 -15.33 1.68
CA GLY A 377 -42.53 -16.25 2.39
C GLY A 377 -41.31 -16.69 1.57
N TYR A 378 -41.46 -16.85 0.26
CA TYR A 378 -40.36 -17.16 -0.66
C TYR A 378 -40.50 -16.38 -1.98
N LEU A 379 -39.38 -15.92 -2.55
CA LEU A 379 -39.34 -15.22 -3.83
C LEU A 379 -38.79 -16.13 -4.93
N ASP A 380 -39.61 -16.45 -5.94
CA ASP A 380 -39.29 -17.22 -7.16
C ASP A 380 -38.78 -18.67 -6.96
N THR A 381 -37.86 -18.91 -6.02
CA THR A 381 -37.25 -20.21 -5.71
C THR A 381 -37.36 -20.53 -4.23
N GLY A 382 -37.33 -21.84 -3.91
CA GLY A 382 -37.46 -22.32 -2.52
C GLY A 382 -36.26 -22.03 -1.63
N ASP A 383 -35.17 -21.50 -2.20
CA ASP A 383 -33.95 -21.08 -1.51
C ASP A 383 -33.84 -19.55 -1.40
N VAL A 384 -34.93 -18.78 -1.56
CA VAL A 384 -34.94 -17.33 -1.29
C VAL A 384 -36.09 -17.01 -0.34
N PRO A 385 -35.94 -17.29 0.96
CA PRO A 385 -36.93 -16.88 1.95
C PRO A 385 -36.99 -15.34 2.03
N ILE A 386 -38.20 -14.79 2.11
CA ILE A 386 -38.44 -13.36 2.25
C ILE A 386 -39.43 -13.05 3.38
N SER A 387 -39.18 -11.94 4.06
CA SER A 387 -40.08 -11.26 4.99
C SER A 387 -40.62 -9.94 4.41
N ARG A 388 -41.53 -9.30 5.15
CA ARG A 388 -42.10 -7.98 4.78
C ARG A 388 -41.07 -6.88 4.59
N LYS A 389 -39.91 -6.99 5.22
CA LYS A 389 -38.82 -6.02 5.17
C LYS A 389 -37.75 -6.34 4.15
N SER A 390 -37.88 -7.47 3.44
CA SER A 390 -36.83 -7.98 2.54
C SER A 390 -36.60 -7.09 1.32
N TYR A 391 -37.66 -6.57 0.70
CA TYR A 391 -37.51 -5.63 -0.41
C TYR A 391 -36.82 -4.33 0.04
N GLU A 392 -37.21 -3.78 1.19
CA GLU A 392 -36.59 -2.57 1.74
C GLU A 392 -35.10 -2.80 2.04
N ALA A 393 -34.76 -3.92 2.69
CA ALA A 393 -33.38 -4.32 2.96
C ALA A 393 -32.56 -4.53 1.67
N ALA A 394 -33.15 -5.16 0.64
CA ALA A 394 -32.47 -5.37 -0.65
C ALA A 394 -32.21 -4.06 -1.41
N VAL A 395 -33.16 -3.12 -1.39
CA VAL A 395 -32.98 -1.78 -1.97
C VAL A 395 -31.91 -0.99 -1.21
N MET A 396 -31.86 -1.13 0.11
CA MET A 396 -30.83 -0.53 0.97
C MET A 396 -29.45 -1.17 0.74
N ALA A 397 -29.38 -2.49 0.52
CA ALA A 397 -28.13 -3.19 0.21
C ALA A 397 -27.53 -2.70 -1.11
N ALA A 398 -28.33 -2.67 -2.18
CA ALA A 398 -27.90 -2.14 -3.47
C ALA A 398 -27.47 -0.67 -3.36
N GLY A 399 -28.28 0.17 -2.70
CA GLY A 399 -27.99 1.60 -2.55
C GLY A 399 -26.78 1.88 -1.66
N GLY A 400 -26.57 1.06 -0.64
CA GLY A 400 -25.38 1.09 0.19
C GLY A 400 -24.11 0.85 -0.62
N VAL A 401 -24.10 -0.15 -1.51
CA VAL A 401 -22.98 -0.36 -2.43
C VAL A 401 -22.73 0.88 -3.31
N LEU A 402 -23.79 1.53 -3.82
CA LEU A 402 -23.64 2.79 -4.57
C LEU A 402 -23.02 3.91 -3.73
N ASN A 403 -23.41 4.03 -2.46
CA ASN A 403 -22.84 5.01 -1.53
C ASN A 403 -21.36 4.73 -1.23
N ALA A 404 -20.96 3.45 -1.12
CA ALA A 404 -19.57 3.08 -0.93
C ALA A 404 -18.73 3.40 -2.17
N ILE A 405 -19.24 3.13 -3.37
CA ILE A 405 -18.62 3.53 -4.63
C ILE A 405 -18.45 5.05 -4.68
N ASP A 406 -19.49 5.83 -4.40
CA ASP A 406 -19.40 7.29 -4.37
C ASP A 406 -18.35 7.77 -3.35
N ALA A 407 -18.29 7.16 -2.16
CA ALA A 407 -17.32 7.52 -1.14
C ALA A 407 -15.86 7.26 -1.59
N VAL A 408 -15.61 6.17 -2.32
CA VAL A 408 -14.31 5.86 -2.93
C VAL A 408 -13.99 6.84 -4.06
N MET A 409 -14.95 7.10 -4.95
CA MET A 409 -14.78 8.01 -6.09
C MET A 409 -14.53 9.46 -5.65
N GLU A 410 -15.19 9.89 -4.58
CA GLU A 410 -15.02 11.21 -3.96
C GLU A 410 -13.79 11.28 -3.03
N ARG A 411 -13.04 10.18 -2.88
CA ARG A 411 -11.86 10.06 -2.00
C ARG A 411 -12.16 10.38 -0.53
N LYS A 412 -13.39 10.16 -0.09
CA LYS A 412 -13.78 10.20 1.33
C LYS A 412 -13.20 9.00 2.08
N VAL A 413 -13.06 7.88 1.38
CA VAL A 413 -12.40 6.64 1.80
C VAL A 413 -11.48 6.16 0.68
N THR A 414 -10.45 5.38 1.01
CA THR A 414 -9.54 4.81 -0.01
C THR A 414 -10.17 3.60 -0.69
N ASN A 415 -10.79 2.74 0.11
CA ASN A 415 -11.52 1.54 -0.28
C ASN A 415 -12.66 1.33 0.74
N ALA A 416 -13.56 0.38 0.51
CA ALA A 416 -14.65 0.10 1.45
C ALA A 416 -15.06 -1.37 1.51
N PHE A 417 -15.56 -1.79 2.68
CA PHE A 417 -16.28 -3.05 2.88
C PHE A 417 -17.75 -2.77 3.19
N CYS A 418 -18.64 -3.40 2.42
CA CYS A 418 -20.09 -3.30 2.56
C CYS A 418 -20.63 -4.55 3.24
N ALA A 419 -20.94 -4.45 4.54
CA ALA A 419 -21.59 -5.49 5.33
C ALA A 419 -23.10 -5.49 5.08
N VAL A 420 -23.49 -5.76 3.82
CA VAL A 420 -24.88 -5.73 3.36
C VAL A 420 -25.55 -7.10 3.48
N ARG A 421 -26.88 -7.09 3.53
CA ARG A 421 -27.73 -8.29 3.47
C ARG A 421 -29.15 -7.87 3.04
N PRO A 422 -29.82 -8.61 2.12
CA PRO A 422 -29.43 -9.89 1.49
C PRO A 422 -28.26 -9.82 0.49
N PRO A 423 -27.62 -10.96 0.15
CA PRO A 423 -26.58 -11.06 -0.87
C PRO A 423 -27.15 -10.85 -2.29
N GLY A 424 -26.28 -10.89 -3.31
CA GLY A 424 -26.65 -10.52 -4.68
C GLY A 424 -26.13 -11.37 -5.84
N HIS A 425 -24.96 -12.01 -5.76
CA HIS A 425 -24.27 -12.54 -6.96
C HIS A 425 -25.01 -13.65 -7.75
N HIS A 426 -26.02 -14.30 -7.16
CA HIS A 426 -26.86 -15.30 -7.83
C HIS A 426 -28.11 -14.71 -8.51
N ALA A 427 -28.53 -13.49 -8.15
CA ALA A 427 -29.75 -12.89 -8.67
C ALA A 427 -29.63 -12.62 -10.18
N MET A 428 -30.56 -13.18 -10.95
CA MET A 428 -30.66 -13.02 -12.40
C MET A 428 -31.54 -11.80 -12.74
N GLU A 429 -31.47 -11.30 -13.98
CA GLU A 429 -32.28 -10.18 -14.49
C GLU A 429 -33.77 -10.26 -14.11
N ASN A 430 -34.32 -11.47 -14.12
CA ASN A 430 -35.75 -11.73 -13.96
C ASN A 430 -36.09 -12.74 -12.85
N ARG A 431 -35.14 -13.10 -11.99
CA ARG A 431 -35.32 -14.22 -11.05
C ARG A 431 -34.41 -14.11 -9.81
N ALA A 432 -35.03 -14.20 -8.64
CA ALA A 432 -34.32 -14.44 -7.38
C ALA A 432 -33.86 -15.91 -7.28
N MET A 433 -32.65 -16.14 -6.77
CA MET A 433 -32.15 -17.48 -6.42
C MET A 433 -30.95 -17.40 -5.49
N GLY A 434 -30.62 -18.48 -4.76
CA GLY A 434 -29.41 -18.57 -3.95
C GLY A 434 -29.34 -17.50 -2.87
N PHE A 435 -30.44 -17.31 -2.14
CA PHE A 435 -30.64 -16.23 -1.16
C PHE A 435 -30.60 -14.79 -1.71
N CYS A 436 -30.30 -14.60 -3.00
CA CYS A 436 -30.10 -13.29 -3.60
C CYS A 436 -31.40 -12.71 -4.18
N ILE A 437 -31.72 -11.47 -3.80
CA ILE A 437 -32.87 -10.72 -4.36
C ILE A 437 -32.38 -9.81 -5.50
N PHE A 438 -31.48 -8.88 -5.22
CA PHE A 438 -30.90 -8.01 -6.26
C PHE A 438 -29.39 -8.21 -6.33
N ASN A 439 -28.87 -8.27 -7.55
CA ASN A 439 -27.44 -8.37 -7.78
C ASN A 439 -26.73 -7.03 -7.47
N ASN A 440 -26.32 -6.88 -6.21
CA ASN A 440 -25.71 -5.66 -5.67
C ASN A 440 -24.45 -5.24 -6.44
N VAL A 441 -23.58 -6.20 -6.77
CA VAL A 441 -22.31 -5.96 -7.48
C VAL A 441 -22.54 -5.62 -8.94
N ALA A 442 -23.49 -6.26 -9.62
CA ALA A 442 -23.85 -5.91 -10.99
C ALA A 442 -24.46 -4.50 -11.09
N ILE A 443 -25.36 -4.14 -10.16
CA ILE A 443 -25.93 -2.79 -10.09
C ILE A 443 -24.81 -1.76 -9.85
N GLY A 444 -23.90 -2.06 -8.92
CA GLY A 444 -22.71 -1.23 -8.65
C GLY A 444 -21.81 -1.07 -9.88
N THR A 445 -21.62 -2.13 -10.67
CA THR A 445 -20.84 -2.09 -11.92
C THR A 445 -21.47 -1.16 -12.95
N ARG A 446 -22.78 -1.28 -13.20
CA ARG A 446 -23.49 -0.39 -14.12
C ARG A 446 -23.49 1.06 -13.62
N TYR A 447 -23.53 1.27 -12.31
CA TYR A 447 -23.40 2.60 -11.70
C TYR A 447 -22.03 3.23 -11.94
N ILE A 448 -20.94 2.49 -11.74
CA ILE A 448 -19.57 2.94 -12.02
C ILE A 448 -19.44 3.34 -13.49
N GLN A 449 -19.89 2.47 -14.40
CA GLN A 449 -19.81 2.72 -15.84
C GLN A 449 -20.60 3.97 -16.27
N LYS A 450 -21.85 4.12 -15.79
CA LYS A 450 -22.77 5.18 -16.26
C LYS A 450 -22.62 6.51 -15.50
N LYS A 451 -22.50 6.49 -14.17
CA LYS A 451 -22.39 7.71 -13.36
C LYS A 451 -20.98 8.27 -13.36
N HIS A 452 -19.99 7.40 -13.17
CA HIS A 452 -18.59 7.79 -13.00
C HIS A 452 -17.76 7.72 -14.29
N ASN A 453 -18.36 7.26 -15.40
CA ASN A 453 -17.72 7.15 -16.71
C ASN A 453 -16.43 6.31 -16.69
N LEU A 454 -16.39 5.28 -15.83
CA LEU A 454 -15.29 4.33 -15.74
C LEU A 454 -15.71 3.03 -16.43
N PRO A 455 -15.31 2.81 -17.70
CA PRO A 455 -15.87 1.73 -18.51
C PRO A 455 -15.44 0.35 -18.02
N LYS A 456 -14.18 0.17 -17.61
CA LYS A 456 -13.62 -1.16 -17.33
C LYS A 456 -13.72 -1.50 -15.86
N VAL A 457 -14.57 -2.46 -15.50
CA VAL A 457 -14.73 -2.93 -14.12
C VAL A 457 -14.26 -4.37 -14.01
N LEU A 458 -13.40 -4.65 -13.04
CA LEU A 458 -13.06 -6.02 -12.66
C LEU A 458 -13.96 -6.42 -11.49
N ILE A 459 -14.64 -7.55 -11.63
CA ILE A 459 -15.38 -8.20 -10.56
C ILE A 459 -14.63 -9.46 -10.16
N VAL A 460 -14.20 -9.52 -8.90
CA VAL A 460 -13.57 -10.70 -8.29
C VAL A 460 -14.58 -11.36 -7.37
N ASP A 461 -14.95 -12.59 -7.68
CA ASP A 461 -15.91 -13.36 -6.91
C ASP A 461 -15.21 -14.57 -6.29
N TRP A 462 -15.08 -14.55 -4.95
CA TRP A 462 -14.48 -15.64 -4.19
C TRP A 462 -15.46 -16.34 -3.25
N ASP A 463 -16.75 -16.00 -3.35
CA ASP A 463 -17.80 -16.81 -2.75
C ASP A 463 -17.64 -18.26 -3.22
N VAL A 464 -17.89 -19.22 -2.33
CA VAL A 464 -17.67 -20.64 -2.65
C VAL A 464 -18.60 -21.12 -3.78
N HIS A 465 -19.72 -20.42 -4.00
CA HIS A 465 -20.66 -20.68 -5.06
C HIS A 465 -20.36 -19.84 -6.29
N HIS A 466 -20.60 -20.40 -7.47
CA HIS A 466 -20.47 -19.64 -8.70
C HIS A 466 -21.53 -18.53 -8.77
N GLY A 467 -21.10 -17.26 -8.87
CA GLY A 467 -21.96 -16.07 -9.04
C GLY A 467 -22.60 -15.99 -10.43
N ASN A 468 -23.46 -16.95 -10.74
CA ASN A 468 -24.11 -17.13 -12.04
C ASN A 468 -24.93 -15.92 -12.50
N GLY A 469 -25.48 -15.13 -11.57
CA GLY A 469 -26.23 -13.92 -11.90
C GLY A 469 -25.30 -12.84 -12.47
N THR A 470 -24.16 -12.64 -11.81
CA THR A 470 -23.13 -11.71 -12.27
C THR A 470 -22.51 -12.15 -13.60
N GLN A 471 -22.19 -13.44 -13.73
CA GLN A 471 -21.71 -14.01 -15.00
C GLN A 471 -22.72 -13.75 -16.14
N ALA A 472 -24.01 -14.00 -15.90
CA ALA A 472 -25.04 -13.86 -16.94
C ALA A 472 -25.21 -12.41 -17.40
N GLU A 473 -25.20 -11.45 -16.49
CA GLU A 473 -25.36 -10.01 -16.79
C GLU A 473 -24.25 -9.47 -17.70
N PHE A 474 -23.02 -9.96 -17.55
CA PHE A 474 -21.84 -9.42 -18.24
C PHE A 474 -21.25 -10.38 -19.29
N TYR A 475 -21.94 -11.47 -19.62
CA TYR A 475 -21.39 -12.58 -20.40
C TYR A 475 -20.89 -12.18 -21.80
N ASP A 476 -21.46 -11.12 -22.40
CA ASP A 476 -21.05 -10.59 -23.69
C ASP A 476 -20.43 -9.18 -23.62
N ASP A 477 -20.20 -8.64 -22.42
CA ASP A 477 -19.66 -7.30 -22.18
C ASP A 477 -18.11 -7.32 -22.14
N PRO A 478 -17.42 -6.70 -23.12
CA PRO A 478 -15.96 -6.64 -23.14
C PRO A 478 -15.37 -5.71 -22.08
N ASN A 479 -16.19 -4.88 -21.42
CA ASN A 479 -15.74 -3.90 -20.43
C ASN A 479 -15.96 -4.37 -18.99
N VAL A 480 -16.35 -5.63 -18.78
CA VAL A 480 -16.40 -6.22 -17.45
C VAL A 480 -15.64 -7.53 -17.48
N LEU A 481 -14.56 -7.59 -16.70
CA LEU A 481 -13.84 -8.84 -16.45
C LEU A 481 -14.44 -9.48 -15.21
N TYR A 482 -15.16 -10.59 -15.37
CA TYR A 482 -15.64 -11.42 -14.27
C TYR A 482 -14.65 -12.55 -14.02
N PHE A 483 -14.11 -12.61 -12.81
CA PHE A 483 -13.30 -13.71 -12.33
C PHE A 483 -14.00 -14.36 -11.15
N SER A 484 -14.26 -15.66 -11.23
CA SER A 484 -14.86 -16.43 -10.13
C SER A 484 -14.04 -17.66 -9.80
N VAL A 485 -13.72 -17.82 -8.52
CA VAL A 485 -13.22 -19.09 -7.96
C VAL A 485 -14.32 -19.70 -7.12
N HIS A 486 -14.65 -20.97 -7.36
CA HIS A 486 -15.78 -21.61 -6.68
C HIS A 486 -15.60 -23.12 -6.64
N GLN A 487 -16.31 -23.76 -5.73
CA GLN A 487 -16.39 -25.22 -5.68
C GLN A 487 -17.16 -25.73 -6.91
N TYR A 488 -16.65 -26.77 -7.57
CA TYR A 488 -17.32 -27.35 -8.74
C TYR A 488 -17.01 -28.86 -8.90
N PRO A 489 -17.99 -29.69 -9.28
CA PRO A 489 -19.41 -29.37 -9.46
C PRO A 489 -20.08 -29.09 -8.10
N PHE A 490 -20.84 -27.99 -8.02
CA PHE A 490 -21.54 -27.56 -6.80
C PHE A 490 -22.74 -26.68 -7.16
N TYR A 491 -23.41 -26.07 -6.17
CA TYR A 491 -24.46 -25.07 -6.46
C TYR A 491 -23.87 -23.89 -7.27
N PRO A 492 -24.54 -23.40 -8.33
CA PRO A 492 -25.88 -23.77 -8.81
C PRO A 492 -25.88 -24.80 -9.97
N GLY A 493 -24.75 -25.45 -10.25
CA GLY A 493 -24.58 -26.37 -11.38
C GLY A 493 -24.05 -25.73 -12.67
N SER A 494 -23.53 -24.50 -12.58
CA SER A 494 -22.80 -23.78 -13.64
C SER A 494 -21.41 -23.35 -13.15
N GLY A 495 -20.64 -22.61 -13.95
CA GLY A 495 -19.31 -22.17 -13.57
C GLY A 495 -18.19 -23.07 -14.13
N SER A 496 -18.46 -23.85 -15.17
CA SER A 496 -17.41 -24.66 -15.78
C SER A 496 -16.33 -23.77 -16.41
N GLN A 497 -15.09 -24.27 -16.48
CA GLN A 497 -13.97 -23.56 -17.12
C GLN A 497 -14.20 -23.26 -18.62
N ALA A 498 -15.14 -23.98 -19.26
CA ALA A 498 -15.49 -23.77 -20.67
C ALA A 498 -16.39 -22.54 -20.88
N GLU A 499 -17.02 -22.02 -19.84
CA GLU A 499 -17.85 -20.82 -19.90
C GLU A 499 -16.95 -19.57 -19.86
N GLN A 500 -16.59 -19.05 -21.03
CA GLN A 500 -15.59 -17.99 -21.20
C GLN A 500 -16.16 -16.68 -21.73
N GLY A 501 -17.48 -16.50 -21.66
CA GLY A 501 -18.16 -15.36 -22.26
C GLY A 501 -18.51 -15.62 -23.73
N SER A 502 -19.15 -14.64 -24.37
CA SER A 502 -19.62 -14.73 -25.74
C SER A 502 -19.49 -13.40 -26.48
N GLY A 503 -19.62 -13.41 -27.81
CA GLY A 503 -19.59 -12.18 -28.60
C GLY A 503 -18.33 -11.34 -28.35
N LYS A 504 -18.52 -10.10 -27.89
CA LYS A 504 -17.41 -9.18 -27.57
C LYS A 504 -16.77 -9.48 -26.21
N GLY A 505 -17.52 -10.02 -25.26
CA GLY A 505 -17.05 -10.46 -23.93
C GLY A 505 -16.35 -11.82 -23.93
N LEU A 506 -15.99 -12.38 -25.09
CA LEU A 506 -15.22 -13.61 -25.12
C LEU A 506 -13.86 -13.40 -24.44
N LYS A 507 -13.54 -14.26 -23.46
CA LYS A 507 -12.38 -14.20 -22.53
C LYS A 507 -12.46 -13.13 -21.44
N THR A 508 -13.57 -12.41 -21.30
CA THR A 508 -13.81 -11.54 -20.12
C THR A 508 -14.58 -12.24 -19.01
N ASN A 509 -14.83 -13.55 -19.17
CA ASN A 509 -15.36 -14.41 -18.11
C ASN A 509 -14.33 -15.52 -17.79
N ILE A 510 -13.85 -15.57 -16.55
CA ILE A 510 -12.85 -16.53 -16.09
C ILE A 510 -13.41 -17.30 -14.90
N ASN A 511 -13.85 -18.52 -15.17
CA ASN A 511 -14.22 -19.47 -14.12
C ASN A 511 -13.04 -20.34 -13.71
N VAL A 512 -12.83 -20.44 -12.40
CA VAL A 512 -11.85 -21.30 -11.74
C VAL A 512 -12.60 -22.33 -10.89
N PRO A 513 -13.08 -23.42 -11.51
CA PRO A 513 -13.71 -24.52 -10.78
C PRO A 513 -12.67 -25.27 -9.94
N LEU A 514 -12.90 -25.38 -8.63
CA LEU A 514 -12.05 -26.10 -7.69
C LEU A 514 -12.79 -27.28 -7.04
N PRO A 515 -12.10 -28.41 -6.79
CA PRO A 515 -12.69 -29.51 -6.06
C PRO A 515 -12.88 -29.15 -4.58
N ALA A 516 -13.88 -29.77 -3.96
CA ALA A 516 -14.09 -29.72 -2.51
C ALA A 516 -12.80 -30.01 -1.73
N GLY A 517 -12.59 -29.32 -0.63
CA GLY A 517 -11.43 -29.45 0.24
C GLY A 517 -10.21 -28.62 -0.18
N SER A 518 -10.28 -27.86 -1.28
CA SER A 518 -9.22 -26.91 -1.64
C SER A 518 -9.07 -25.84 -0.57
N GLY A 519 -7.84 -25.53 -0.17
CA GLY A 519 -7.52 -24.52 0.85
C GLY A 519 -6.63 -23.39 0.33
N ASP A 520 -6.04 -22.64 1.26
CA ASP A 520 -5.32 -21.38 1.02
C ASP A 520 -4.38 -21.42 -0.19
N ASP A 521 -3.41 -22.35 -0.22
CA ASP A 521 -2.39 -22.40 -1.28
C ASP A 521 -3.00 -22.58 -2.67
N ARG A 522 -4.12 -23.31 -2.75
CA ARG A 522 -4.81 -23.53 -4.03
C ARG A 522 -5.51 -22.25 -4.49
N TYR A 523 -6.20 -21.54 -3.59
CA TYR A 523 -6.87 -20.28 -3.92
C TYR A 523 -5.85 -19.20 -4.31
N VAL A 524 -4.80 -19.02 -3.49
CA VAL A 524 -3.73 -18.03 -3.72
C VAL A 524 -3.07 -18.27 -5.07
N LYS A 525 -2.69 -19.52 -5.37
CA LYS A 525 -2.10 -19.88 -6.66
C LYS A 525 -2.98 -19.49 -7.85
N GLU A 526 -4.29 -19.74 -7.77
CA GLU A 526 -5.20 -19.39 -8.87
C GLU A 526 -5.39 -17.88 -9.02
N PHE A 527 -5.29 -17.12 -7.92
CA PHE A 527 -5.30 -15.66 -7.95
C PHE A 527 -4.02 -15.10 -8.59
N GLU A 528 -2.85 -15.65 -8.24
CA GLU A 528 -1.56 -15.25 -8.80
C GLU A 528 -1.45 -15.65 -10.29
N GLU A 529 -1.77 -16.90 -10.63
CA GLU A 529 -1.54 -17.43 -11.98
C GLU A 529 -2.64 -17.08 -12.98
N LYS A 530 -3.87 -16.77 -12.53
CA LYS A 530 -5.00 -16.46 -13.44
C LYS A 530 -5.55 -15.06 -13.26
N LEU A 531 -5.95 -14.68 -12.04
CA LEU A 531 -6.57 -13.37 -11.81
C LEU A 531 -5.59 -12.23 -12.12
N THR A 532 -4.40 -12.25 -11.53
CA THR A 532 -3.40 -11.17 -11.62
C THR A 532 -3.02 -10.85 -13.07
N PRO A 533 -2.57 -11.81 -13.91
CA PRO A 533 -2.24 -11.52 -15.30
C PRO A 533 -3.46 -11.08 -16.12
N ALA A 534 -4.64 -11.66 -15.88
CA ALA A 534 -5.87 -11.25 -16.57
C ALA A 534 -6.26 -9.81 -16.21
N ALA A 535 -6.17 -9.44 -14.94
CA ALA A 535 -6.46 -8.11 -14.45
C ALA A 535 -5.49 -7.06 -14.99
N PHE A 536 -4.19 -7.34 -15.04
CA PHE A 536 -3.20 -6.42 -15.61
C PHE A 536 -3.38 -6.23 -17.12
N SER A 537 -3.70 -7.31 -17.84
CA SER A 537 -4.03 -7.23 -19.27
C SER A 537 -5.31 -6.42 -19.52
N PHE A 538 -6.32 -6.61 -18.68
CA PHE A 538 -7.59 -5.87 -18.75
C PHE A 538 -7.46 -4.40 -18.32
N ALA A 539 -6.56 -4.11 -17.38
CA ALA A 539 -6.32 -2.81 -16.77
C ALA A 539 -7.63 -2.15 -16.29
N PRO A 540 -8.27 -2.67 -15.22
CA PRO A 540 -9.56 -2.15 -14.74
C PRO A 540 -9.44 -0.71 -14.24
N ASP A 541 -10.53 0.04 -14.39
CA ASP A 541 -10.71 1.38 -13.83
C ASP A 541 -11.27 1.33 -12.40
N PHE A 542 -11.88 0.22 -11.99
CA PHE A 542 -12.45 0.00 -10.66
C PHE A 542 -12.52 -1.50 -10.38
N ILE A 543 -12.34 -1.90 -9.12
CA ILE A 543 -12.52 -3.30 -8.70
C ILE A 543 -13.68 -3.43 -7.71
N LEU A 544 -14.56 -4.39 -7.98
CA LEU A 544 -15.58 -4.85 -7.05
C LEU A 544 -15.27 -6.29 -6.63
N VAL A 545 -15.49 -6.59 -5.34
CA VAL A 545 -15.33 -7.95 -4.83
C VAL A 545 -16.68 -8.46 -4.33
N SER A 546 -17.16 -9.57 -4.91
CA SER A 546 -18.20 -10.41 -4.33
C SER A 546 -17.54 -11.23 -3.22
N ALA A 547 -17.56 -10.68 -2.00
CA ALA A 547 -16.81 -11.16 -0.86
C ALA A 547 -17.64 -12.12 -0.01
N GLY A 548 -17.88 -13.32 -0.53
CA GLY A 548 -18.42 -14.44 0.25
C GLY A 548 -17.34 -15.09 1.11
N PHE A 549 -17.68 -15.50 2.34
CA PHE A 549 -16.72 -16.15 3.24
C PHE A 549 -17.13 -17.60 3.57
N ASP A 550 -17.94 -18.22 2.73
CA ASP A 550 -18.38 -19.61 2.82
C ASP A 550 -17.38 -20.64 2.25
N ALA A 551 -16.27 -20.18 1.66
CA ALA A 551 -15.12 -21.05 1.41
C ALA A 551 -14.30 -21.33 2.70
N HIS A 552 -14.66 -20.69 3.82
CA HIS A 552 -13.98 -20.87 5.10
C HIS A 552 -14.06 -22.34 5.59
N GLU A 553 -13.00 -22.87 6.19
CA GLU A 553 -12.92 -24.28 6.63
C GLU A 553 -13.98 -24.71 7.67
N GLY A 554 -14.55 -23.73 8.37
CA GLY A 554 -15.63 -23.89 9.35
C GLY A 554 -17.02 -23.53 8.85
N ASP A 555 -17.21 -23.37 7.54
CA ASP A 555 -18.52 -23.02 6.96
C ASP A 555 -19.50 -24.21 6.95
N LEU A 556 -20.81 -23.91 6.98
CA LEU A 556 -21.88 -24.90 7.04
C LEU A 556 -22.42 -25.33 5.66
N LEU A 557 -22.29 -24.49 4.64
CA LEU A 557 -22.80 -24.72 3.29
C LEU A 557 -21.68 -24.86 2.25
N GLY A 558 -20.48 -24.40 2.56
CA GLY A 558 -19.30 -24.66 1.75
C GLY A 558 -18.78 -26.10 1.86
N GLY A 559 -17.56 -26.29 1.40
CA GLY A 559 -16.84 -27.56 1.48
C GLY A 559 -15.33 -27.39 1.30
N MET A 560 -14.84 -26.17 1.47
CA MET A 560 -13.46 -25.77 1.21
C MET A 560 -12.69 -25.65 2.52
N ARG A 561 -11.39 -25.33 2.44
CA ARG A 561 -10.49 -25.24 3.59
C ARG A 561 -9.72 -23.91 3.61
N VAL A 562 -10.39 -22.83 3.21
CA VAL A 562 -9.78 -21.50 3.26
C VAL A 562 -9.79 -21.02 4.71
N THR A 563 -8.69 -20.47 5.18
CA THR A 563 -8.58 -19.87 6.51
C THR A 563 -8.79 -18.36 6.43
N ASP A 564 -8.96 -17.70 7.57
CA ASP A 564 -8.96 -16.24 7.67
C ASP A 564 -7.65 -15.61 7.10
N ARG A 565 -6.52 -16.32 7.24
CA ARG A 565 -5.25 -15.93 6.60
C ARG A 565 -5.28 -16.10 5.10
N GLY A 566 -5.94 -17.14 4.60
CA GLY A 566 -6.21 -17.33 3.18
C GLY A 566 -6.95 -16.13 2.59
N PHE A 567 -8.08 -15.74 3.18
CA PHE A 567 -8.83 -14.55 2.75
C PHE A 567 -8.00 -13.27 2.84
N ALA A 568 -7.15 -13.10 3.87
CA ALA A 568 -6.22 -11.97 3.93
C ALA A 568 -5.28 -11.93 2.72
N LYS A 569 -4.69 -13.07 2.32
CA LYS A 569 -3.83 -13.16 1.12
C LYS A 569 -4.59 -12.84 -0.16
N LEU A 570 -5.80 -13.38 -0.34
CA LEU A 570 -6.64 -13.04 -1.50
C LEU A 570 -6.94 -11.54 -1.56
N THR A 571 -7.20 -10.93 -0.40
CA THR A 571 -7.40 -9.49 -0.28
C THR A 571 -6.15 -8.70 -0.67
N GLN A 572 -4.97 -9.15 -0.24
CA GLN A 572 -3.69 -8.50 -0.56
C GLN A 572 -3.46 -8.48 -2.08
N ILE A 573 -3.71 -9.60 -2.75
CA ILE A 573 -3.58 -9.70 -4.21
C ILE A 573 -4.55 -8.72 -4.90
N VAL A 574 -5.83 -8.76 -4.56
CA VAL A 574 -6.84 -7.90 -5.20
C VAL A 574 -6.59 -6.40 -4.91
N LYS A 575 -6.19 -6.06 -3.68
CA LYS A 575 -5.80 -4.70 -3.31
C LYS A 575 -4.58 -4.22 -4.09
N GLY A 576 -3.55 -5.06 -4.24
CA GLY A 576 -2.38 -4.76 -5.04
C GLY A 576 -2.72 -4.52 -6.52
N ILE A 577 -3.67 -5.29 -7.08
CA ILE A 577 -4.21 -5.03 -8.42
C ILE A 577 -4.93 -3.66 -8.45
N ALA A 578 -5.75 -3.34 -7.45
CA ALA A 578 -6.45 -2.06 -7.39
C ALA A 578 -5.48 -0.87 -7.33
N GLU A 579 -4.42 -0.98 -6.53
CA GLU A 579 -3.38 0.04 -6.40
C GLU A 579 -2.64 0.26 -7.72
N LYS A 580 -2.23 -0.82 -8.39
CA LYS A 580 -1.51 -0.76 -9.68
C LYS A 580 -2.38 -0.29 -10.85
N CYS A 581 -3.64 -0.73 -10.93
CA CYS A 581 -4.48 -0.48 -12.11
C CYS A 581 -5.43 0.71 -11.96
N CYS A 582 -5.98 0.94 -10.76
CA CYS A 582 -7.07 1.90 -10.57
C CYS A 582 -6.90 2.80 -9.34
N ALA A 583 -5.66 3.11 -8.96
CA ALA A 583 -5.33 4.01 -7.84
C ALA A 583 -6.05 3.64 -6.54
N GLY A 584 -6.14 2.34 -6.24
CA GLY A 584 -6.73 1.80 -5.02
C GLY A 584 -8.25 1.74 -4.99
N ARG A 585 -8.95 2.10 -6.09
CA ARG A 585 -10.42 2.06 -6.15
C ARG A 585 -10.97 0.64 -6.05
N LEU A 586 -11.39 0.28 -4.84
CA LEU A 586 -11.81 -1.06 -4.46
C LEU A 586 -13.01 -0.99 -3.49
N VAL A 587 -14.07 -1.74 -3.80
CA VAL A 587 -15.19 -1.96 -2.87
C VAL A 587 -15.50 -3.46 -2.80
N SER A 588 -15.50 -3.98 -1.58
CA SER A 588 -15.91 -5.35 -1.28
C SER A 588 -17.35 -5.37 -0.77
N VAL A 589 -18.13 -6.33 -1.23
CA VAL A 589 -19.56 -6.48 -0.91
C VAL A 589 -19.77 -7.87 -0.33
N LEU A 590 -20.33 -7.95 0.88
CA LEU A 590 -20.58 -9.23 1.53
C LEU A 590 -21.61 -10.06 0.74
N GLU A 591 -21.26 -11.31 0.44
CA GLU A 591 -22.13 -12.31 -0.19
C GLU A 591 -22.48 -13.42 0.83
N GLY A 592 -22.01 -14.66 0.62
CA GLY A 592 -22.19 -15.81 1.48
C GLY A 592 -21.27 -15.87 2.72
N GLY A 593 -21.30 -17.00 3.42
CA GLY A 593 -20.59 -17.24 4.69
C GLY A 593 -21.56 -17.44 5.84
N TYR A 594 -21.63 -18.66 6.34
CA TYR A 594 -22.70 -19.17 7.21
C TYR A 594 -22.14 -19.82 8.49
N GLY A 595 -20.85 -20.16 8.53
CA GLY A 595 -20.11 -20.42 9.76
C GLY A 595 -19.81 -19.12 10.52
N LEU A 596 -20.68 -18.73 11.46
CA LEU A 596 -20.66 -17.40 12.10
C LEU A 596 -19.29 -16.94 12.66
N ASP A 597 -18.53 -17.84 13.30
CA ASP A 597 -17.21 -17.53 13.84
C ASP A 597 -16.17 -17.32 12.74
N GLY A 598 -16.13 -18.23 11.77
CA GLY A 598 -15.25 -18.17 10.61
C GLY A 598 -15.53 -16.97 9.72
N LEU A 599 -16.81 -16.65 9.51
CA LEU A 599 -17.27 -15.45 8.80
C LEU A 599 -16.72 -14.18 9.47
N ALA A 600 -16.94 -14.03 10.78
CA ALA A 600 -16.51 -12.83 11.49
C ALA A 600 -14.98 -12.68 11.51
N ALA A 601 -14.24 -13.78 11.67
CA ALA A 601 -12.78 -13.79 11.61
C ALA A 601 -12.25 -13.46 10.20
N SER A 602 -12.87 -14.01 9.15
CA SER A 602 -12.46 -13.76 7.77
C SER A 602 -12.74 -12.32 7.34
N VAL A 603 -13.89 -11.75 7.73
CA VAL A 603 -14.19 -10.32 7.51
C VAL A 603 -13.21 -9.43 8.25
N GLU A 604 -12.86 -9.76 9.49
CA GLU A 604 -11.83 -9.04 10.25
C GLU A 604 -10.49 -9.05 9.50
N ALA A 605 -10.04 -10.24 9.06
CA ALA A 605 -8.77 -10.39 8.34
C ALA A 605 -8.77 -9.63 7.00
N HIS A 606 -9.87 -9.69 6.24
CA HIS A 606 -10.08 -8.92 5.02
C HIS A 606 -9.99 -7.41 5.28
N ILE A 607 -10.72 -6.89 6.27
CA ILE A 607 -10.72 -5.46 6.62
C ILE A 607 -9.34 -5.00 7.10
N ARG A 608 -8.62 -5.80 7.89
CA ARG A 608 -7.26 -5.46 8.32
C ARG A 608 -6.32 -5.24 7.14
N VAL A 609 -6.48 -6.00 6.05
CA VAL A 609 -5.71 -5.79 4.81
C VAL A 609 -6.17 -4.55 4.06
N LEU A 610 -7.49 -4.29 3.98
CA LEU A 610 -8.00 -3.07 3.36
C LEU A 610 -7.50 -1.79 4.05
N MET A 611 -7.29 -1.84 5.36
CA MET A 611 -6.78 -0.74 6.19
C MET A 611 -5.26 -0.50 6.10
N GLN A 612 -4.51 -1.42 5.49
CA GLN A 612 -3.07 -1.26 5.24
C GLN A 612 -2.86 -0.31 4.07
#